data_AF-A0A059B030-F1
#
_entry.id   AF-A0A059B030-F1
#
_cell.length_a   1.000
_cell.length_b   1.000
_cell.length_c   1.000
_cell.angle_alpha   90.00
_cell.angle_beta   90.00
_cell.angle_gamma   90.00
#
_symmetry.space_group_name_H-M   'P 1'
#
loop_
_entity.id
_entity.type
_entity.pdbx_description
1 polymer ?
#
loop_
_entity_poly.entity_id
_entity_poly.type
_entity_poly.pdbx_seq_one_letter_code
_entity_poly.pdbx_strand_id
1 'polypeptide(L)'
;VFEELKKLYAIALPLIVSALVMYGKSALSVLFLGQIGKEALAGGTLAMGIANITGYSIIAGLALGMEAITSQACGARRWPLMVQTLQRTITILTLASVPISFLWLYVKPILLLCGQDPKIVTVATVYLTY
;
A
#
# COMPACT_ATOMS: atom_id res chain seq x y z
N VAL A 1 25.65 20.05 12.41
CA VAL A 1 25.60 19.27 11.13
C VAL A 1 25.84 17.79 11.37
N PHE A 2 26.97 17.37 11.95
CA PHE A 2 27.24 15.94 12.22
C PHE A 2 26.23 15.24 13.14
N GLU A 3 25.75 15.90 14.20
CA GLU A 3 24.70 15.33 15.07
C GLU A 3 23.36 15.14 14.37
N GLU A 4 22.94 16.11 13.56
CA GLU A 4 21.71 16.03 12.77
C GLU A 4 21.81 14.93 11.70
N LEU A 5 22.99 14.77 11.08
CA LEU A 5 23.27 13.67 10.15
C LEU A 5 23.16 12.31 10.84
N LYS A 6 23.66 12.18 12.07
CA LYS A 6 23.60 10.94 12.85
C LYS A 6 22.18 10.58 13.26
N LYS A 7 21.36 11.56 13.67
CA LYS A 7 19.93 11.37 13.96
C LYS A 7 19.15 10.98 12.70
N LEU A 8 19.41 11.65 11.58
CA LEU A 8 18.79 11.34 10.30
C LEU A 8 19.12 9.90 9.87
N TYR A 9 20.39 9.50 10.00
CA TYR A 9 20.82 8.14 9.67
C TYR A 9 20.16 7.08 10.55
N ALA A 10 19.98 7.36 11.84
CA ALA A 10 19.31 6.45 12.77
C ALA A 10 17.84 6.19 12.42
N ILE A 11 17.16 7.12 11.75
CA ILE A 11 15.76 6.97 11.30
C ILE A 11 15.71 6.44 9.86
N ALA A 12 16.60 6.92 8.99
CA ALA A 12 16.64 6.51 7.59
C ALA A 12 17.01 5.04 7.42
N LEU A 13 17.95 4.52 8.22
CA LEU A 13 18.38 3.12 8.13
C LEU A 13 17.24 2.11 8.36
N PRO A 14 16.46 2.17 9.46
CA PRO A 14 15.32 1.27 9.65
C PRO A 14 14.23 1.46 8.60
N LEU A 15 14.03 2.69 8.09
CA LEU A 15 13.08 2.96 7.01
C LEU A 15 13.48 2.25 5.71
N ILE A 16 14.76 2.36 5.31
CA ILE A 16 15.30 1.72 4.11
C ILE A 16 15.22 0.20 4.24
N VAL A 17 15.61 -0.36 5.39
CA VAL A 17 15.54 -1.81 5.63
C VAL A 17 14.09 -2.30 5.54
N SER A 18 13.15 -1.58 6.14
CA SER A 18 11.72 -1.93 6.08
C SER A 18 11.19 -1.90 4.64
N ALA A 19 11.55 -0.87 3.87
CA ALA A 19 11.19 -0.77 2.45
C ALA A 19 11.79 -1.91 1.63
N LEU A 20 13.08 -2.24 1.86
CA LEU A 20 13.76 -3.32 1.15
C LEU A 20 13.09 -4.68 1.41
N VAL A 21 12.73 -4.96 2.67
CA VAL A 21 12.01 -6.19 3.04
C VAL A 21 10.65 -6.24 2.35
N MET A 22 9.92 -5.12 2.31
CA MET A 22 8.61 -5.04 1.68
C MET A 22 8.69 -5.28 0.16
N TYR A 23 9.62 -4.63 -0.54
CA TYR A 23 9.84 -4.85 -1.97
C TYR A 23 10.38 -6.26 -2.25
N GLY A 24 11.25 -6.78 -1.39
CA GLY A 24 11.78 -8.13 -1.47
C GLY A 24 10.68 -9.19 -1.38
N LYS A 25 9.71 -9.02 -0.46
CA LYS A 25 8.53 -9.89 -0.35
C LYS A 25 7.75 -9.95 -1.66
N SER A 26 7.48 -8.78 -2.25
CA SER A 26 6.76 -8.69 -3.54
C SER A 26 7.55 -9.34 -4.67
N ALA A 27 8.86 -9.10 -4.76
CA ALA A 27 9.73 -9.69 -5.77
C ALA A 27 9.77 -11.23 -5.69
N LEU A 28 9.90 -11.77 -4.47
CA LEU A 28 9.86 -13.22 -4.25
C LEU A 28 8.50 -13.80 -4.68
N SER A 29 7.38 -13.13 -4.34
CA SER A 29 6.06 -13.58 -4.77
C SER A 29 5.93 -13.67 -6.29
N VAL A 30 6.41 -12.65 -7.03
CA VAL A 30 6.45 -12.65 -8.49
C VAL A 30 7.31 -13.79 -9.04
N LEU A 31 8.48 -14.04 -8.44
CA LEU A 31 9.37 -15.12 -8.87
C LEU A 31 8.73 -16.50 -8.72
N PHE A 32 8.07 -16.77 -7.59
CA PHE A 32 7.34 -18.03 -7.38
C PHE A 32 6.16 -18.17 -8.36
N LEU A 33 5.39 -17.11 -8.59
CA LEU A 33 4.31 -17.11 -9.59
C LEU A 33 4.84 -17.38 -11.00
N GLY A 34 6.04 -16.90 -11.33
CA GLY A 34 6.72 -17.18 -12.59
C GLY A 34 7.07 -18.66 -12.78
N GLN A 35 7.38 -19.37 -11.70
CA GLN A 35 7.64 -20.82 -11.73
C GLN A 35 6.35 -21.64 -11.90
N ILE A 36 5.21 -21.15 -11.39
CA ILE A 36 3.90 -21.83 -11.50
C ILE A 36 3.38 -21.77 -12.95
N GLY A 37 3.62 -20.65 -13.64
CA GLY A 37 3.31 -20.53 -15.06
C GLY A 37 2.93 -19.11 -15.49
N LYS A 38 2.83 -18.92 -16.81
CA LYS A 38 2.56 -17.60 -17.41
C LYS A 38 1.20 -17.02 -17.01
N GLU A 39 0.17 -17.86 -16.88
CA GLU A 39 -1.17 -17.44 -16.46
C GLU A 39 -1.18 -16.97 -14.99
N ALA A 40 -0.45 -17.67 -14.11
CA ALA A 40 -0.32 -17.32 -12.69
C ALA A 40 0.46 -16.01 -12.50
N LEU A 41 1.57 -15.85 -13.23
CA LEU A 41 2.37 -14.63 -13.24
C LEU A 41 1.58 -13.41 -13.74
N ALA A 42 0.86 -13.56 -14.85
CA ALA A 42 0.04 -12.48 -15.41
C ALA A 42 -1.08 -12.07 -14.45
N GLY A 43 -1.80 -13.05 -13.88
CA GLY A 43 -2.87 -12.80 -12.92
C GLY A 43 -2.37 -12.15 -11.62
N GLY A 44 -1.28 -12.64 -11.06
CA GLY A 44 -0.70 -12.08 -9.84
C GLY A 44 -0.12 -10.68 -10.03
N THR A 45 0.52 -10.41 -11.18
CA THR A 45 1.03 -9.06 -11.50
C THR A 45 -0.12 -8.07 -11.71
N LEU A 46 -1.19 -8.50 -12.39
CA LEU A 46 -2.40 -7.71 -12.58
C LEU A 46 -3.08 -7.39 -11.24
N ALA A 47 -3.21 -8.38 -10.37
CA ALA A 47 -3.73 -8.21 -9.01
C ALA A 47 -2.89 -7.22 -8.19
N MET A 48 -1.56 -7.38 -8.17
CA MET A 48 -0.66 -6.44 -7.51
C MET A 48 -0.80 -5.01 -8.06
N GLY A 49 -0.92 -4.86 -9.39
CA GLY A 49 -1.14 -3.57 -10.03
C GLY A 49 -2.43 -2.91 -9.56
N ILE A 50 -3.54 -3.66 -9.54
CA ILE A 50 -4.84 -3.17 -9.05
C ILE A 50 -4.75 -2.79 -7.58
N ALA A 51 -4.18 -3.65 -6.73
CA ALA A 51 -4.03 -3.37 -5.31
C ALA A 51 -3.20 -2.10 -5.06
N ASN A 52 -2.14 -1.90 -5.84
CA ASN A 52 -1.26 -0.74 -5.71
C ASN A 52 -1.94 0.57 -6.12
N ILE A 53 -2.68 0.57 -7.23
CA ILE A 53 -3.36 1.76 -7.75
C ILE A 53 -4.59 2.09 -6.89
N THR A 54 -5.44 1.10 -6.63
CA THR A 54 -6.74 1.32 -5.98
C THR A 54 -6.67 1.38 -4.46
N GLY A 55 -5.67 0.75 -3.84
CA GLY A 55 -5.53 0.67 -2.39
C GLY A 55 -4.32 1.42 -1.87
N TYR A 56 -3.13 0.86 -2.12
CA TYR A 56 -1.89 1.35 -1.48
C TYR A 56 -1.61 2.82 -1.80
N SER A 57 -1.85 3.27 -3.04
CA SER A 57 -1.61 4.66 -3.44
C SER A 57 -2.55 5.64 -2.74
N ILE A 58 -3.82 5.28 -2.52
CA ILE A 58 -4.80 6.12 -1.81
C ILE A 58 -4.41 6.24 -0.33
N ILE A 59 -4.11 5.10 0.32
CA ILE A 59 -3.72 5.07 1.73
C ILE A 59 -2.40 5.82 1.93
N ALA A 60 -1.40 5.61 1.06
CA ALA A 60 -0.13 6.32 1.11
C ALA A 60 -0.31 7.83 0.92
N GLY A 61 -1.17 8.27 -0.01
CA GLY A 61 -1.48 9.68 -0.21
C GLY A 61 -2.11 10.34 1.03
N LEU A 62 -3.06 9.65 1.67
CA LEU A 62 -3.67 10.12 2.92
C LEU A 62 -2.65 10.17 4.08
N ALA A 63 -1.77 9.16 4.17
CA ALA A 63 -0.71 9.10 5.18
C ALA A 63 0.32 10.23 5.01
N LEU A 64 0.76 10.51 3.79
CA LEU A 64 1.67 11.62 3.47
C LEU A 64 1.06 12.97 3.86
N GLY A 65 -0.22 13.18 3.57
CA GLY A 65 -0.94 14.38 4.00
C GLY A 65 -0.96 14.55 5.52
N MET A 66 -1.16 13.46 6.26
CA MET A 66 -1.10 13.47 7.73
C MET A 66 0.31 13.77 8.25
N GLU A 67 1.34 13.13 7.70
CA GLU A 67 2.73 13.31 8.14
C GLU A 67 3.15 14.79 8.07
N ALA A 68 2.72 15.51 7.03
CA ALA A 68 2.93 16.94 6.92
C ALA A 68 2.24 17.73 8.05
N ILE A 69 1.00 17.39 8.42
CA ILE A 69 0.25 18.09 9.48
C ILE A 69 0.83 17.77 10.87
N THR A 70 1.17 16.50 11.14
CA THR A 70 1.70 16.08 12.43
C THR A 70 3.12 16.59 12.66
N SER A 71 3.96 16.63 11.63
CA SER A 71 5.30 17.23 11.70
C SER A 71 5.24 18.74 12.00
N GLN A 72 4.33 19.47 11.35
CA GLN A 72 4.10 20.90 11.65
C GLN A 72 3.56 21.12 13.06
N ALA A 73 2.59 20.32 13.51
CA ALA A 73 2.04 20.41 14.86
C ALA A 73 3.08 20.09 15.94
N CYS A 74 3.97 19.13 15.67
CA CYS A 74 5.12 18.81 16.51
C CYS A 74 6.10 20.00 16.61
N GLY A 75 6.46 20.61 15.47
CA GLY A 75 7.31 21.81 15.43
C GLY A 75 6.70 23.00 16.18
N ALA A 76 5.39 23.17 16.13
CA ALA A 76 4.65 24.19 16.88
C ALA A 76 4.39 23.84 18.36
N ARG A 77 4.88 22.69 18.85
CA ARG A 77 4.64 22.14 20.21
C ARG A 77 3.16 22.00 20.59
N ARG A 78 2.28 21.79 19.60
CA ARG A 78 0.82 21.64 19.80
C ARG A 78 0.44 20.16 19.93
N TRP A 79 0.85 19.53 21.02
CA TRP A 79 0.62 18.11 21.28
C TRP A 79 -0.86 17.67 21.24
N PRO A 80 -1.83 18.42 21.80
CA PRO A 80 -3.24 18.01 21.73
C PRO A 80 -3.79 17.98 20.30
N LEU A 81 -3.33 18.90 19.44
CA LEU A 81 -3.71 18.96 18.03
C LEU A 81 -3.11 17.79 17.24
N MET A 82 -1.87 17.42 17.55
CA MET A 82 -1.22 16.25 16.95
C MET A 82 -2.01 14.97 17.22
N VAL A 83 -2.36 14.71 18.49
CA VAL A 83 -3.12 13.51 18.88
C VAL A 83 -4.50 13.48 18.23
N GLN A 84 -5.22 14.61 18.24
CA GLN A 84 -6.54 14.70 17.63
C GLN A 84 -6.48 14.48 16.11
N THR A 85 -5.46 15.01 15.44
CA THR A 85 -5.26 14.81 14.00
C THR A 85 -4.96 13.34 13.69
N LEU A 86 -4.10 12.69 14.47
CA LEU A 86 -3.78 11.27 14.33
C LEU A 86 -5.03 10.38 14.45
N GLN A 87 -5.86 10.60 15.46
CA GLN A 87 -7.11 9.84 15.64
C GLN A 87 -8.07 10.02 14.46
N ARG A 88 -8.23 11.26 13.97
CA ARG A 88 -9.06 11.55 12.79
C ARG A 88 -8.50 10.87 11.55
N THR A 89 -7.20 10.93 11.34
CA THR A 89 -6.57 10.26 10.20
C THR A 89 -6.75 8.75 10.26
N ILE A 90 -6.53 8.10 11.40
CA ILE A 90 -6.78 6.66 11.55
C ILE A 90 -8.22 6.33 11.18
N THR A 91 -9.17 7.14 11.65
CA THR A 91 -10.60 6.96 11.32
C THR A 91 -10.84 7.10 9.81
N ILE A 92 -10.24 8.09 9.15
CA ILE A 92 -10.34 8.30 7.70
C ILE A 92 -9.71 7.14 6.94
N LEU A 93 -8.53 6.65 7.35
CA LEU A 93 -7.88 5.50 6.71
C LEU A 93 -8.72 4.24 6.84
N THR A 94 -9.29 3.96 8.02
CA THR A 94 -10.18 2.82 8.23
C THR A 94 -11.48 2.97 7.42
N LEU A 95 -12.04 4.18 7.35
CA LEU A 95 -13.22 4.43 6.54
C LEU A 95 -12.91 4.27 5.04
N ALA A 96 -11.74 4.70 4.59
CA ALA A 96 -11.28 4.55 3.22
C ALA A 96 -10.96 3.10 2.86
N SER A 97 -10.51 2.27 3.81
CA SER A 97 -10.25 0.85 3.54
C SER A 97 -11.53 0.06 3.25
N VAL A 98 -12.68 0.44 3.82
CA VAL A 98 -13.97 -0.24 3.59
C VAL A 98 -14.38 -0.25 2.10
N PRO A 99 -14.48 0.88 1.38
CA PRO A 99 -14.82 0.87 -0.04
C PRO A 99 -13.73 0.22 -0.90
N ILE A 100 -12.45 0.30 -0.51
CA ILE A 100 -11.35 -0.39 -1.22
C ILE A 100 -11.54 -1.91 -1.12
N SER A 101 -11.82 -2.44 0.07
CA SER A 101 -12.11 -3.87 0.25
C SER A 101 -13.35 -4.30 -0.53
N PHE A 102 -14.40 -3.48 -0.55
CA PHE A 102 -15.58 -3.77 -1.35
C PHE A 102 -15.24 -3.81 -2.85
N LEU A 103 -14.45 -2.86 -3.36
CA LEU A 103 -13.97 -2.85 -4.73
C LEU A 103 -13.19 -4.12 -5.09
N TRP A 104 -12.34 -4.61 -4.17
CA TRP A 104 -11.57 -5.84 -4.40
C TRP A 104 -12.44 -7.09 -4.47
N LEU A 105 -13.51 -7.18 -3.65
CA LEU A 105 -14.48 -8.28 -3.73
C LEU A 105 -15.23 -8.32 -5.07
N TYR A 106 -15.47 -7.16 -5.68
CA TYR A 106 -16.12 -7.03 -6.99
C TYR A 106 -15.14 -6.78 -8.15
N VAL A 107 -13.85 -7.11 -7.98
CA VAL A 107 -12.84 -6.87 -9.02
C VAL A 107 -13.02 -7.75 -10.26
N LYS A 108 -13.59 -8.95 -10.09
CA LYS A 108 -13.81 -9.92 -11.17
C LYS A 108 -14.63 -9.36 -12.35
N PRO A 109 -15.86 -8.83 -12.16
CA PRO A 109 -16.61 -8.24 -13.26
C PRO A 109 -15.92 -7.02 -13.88
N ILE A 110 -15.22 -6.21 -13.09
CA ILE A 110 -14.46 -5.05 -13.58
C ILE A 110 -13.38 -5.50 -14.56
N LEU A 111 -12.62 -6.53 -14.18
CA LEU A 111 -11.55 -7.09 -15.00
C LEU A 111 -12.08 -7.74 -16.30
N LEU A 112 -13.22 -8.44 -16.23
CA LEU A 112 -13.86 -9.01 -17.43
C LEU A 112 -14.37 -7.92 -18.38
N LEU A 113 -14.92 -6.81 -17.85
CA LEU A 113 -15.33 -5.66 -18.66
C LEU A 113 -14.15 -4.98 -19.35
N CYS A 114 -12.97 -4.98 -18.73
CA CYS A 114 -11.72 -4.52 -19.36
C CYS A 114 -11.20 -5.47 -20.46
N GLY A 115 -11.90 -6.57 -20.77
CA GLY A 115 -11.52 -7.51 -21.82
C GLY A 115 -10.38 -8.47 -21.44
N GLN A 116 -10.12 -8.67 -20.15
CA GLN A 116 -9.09 -9.61 -19.69
C GLN A 116 -9.52 -11.07 -19.85
N ASP A 117 -8.55 -11.95 -20.09
CA ASP A 117 -8.79 -13.40 -20.20
C ASP A 117 -9.40 -13.95 -18.90
N PRO A 118 -10.53 -14.68 -18.95
CA PRO A 118 -11.20 -15.24 -17.77
C PRO A 118 -10.30 -16.06 -16.83
N LYS A 119 -9.27 -16.73 -17.35
CA LYS A 119 -8.31 -17.48 -16.55
C LYS A 119 -7.43 -16.55 -15.71
N ILE A 120 -6.89 -15.50 -16.34
CA ILE A 120 -6.07 -14.47 -15.69
C ILE A 120 -6.92 -13.72 -14.64
N VAL A 121 -8.17 -13.40 -14.97
CA VAL A 121 -9.10 -12.75 -14.04
C VAL A 121 -9.37 -13.61 -12.81
N THR A 122 -9.52 -14.93 -12.99
CA THR A 122 -9.77 -15.84 -11.87
C THR A 122 -8.58 -15.86 -10.91
N VAL A 123 -7.35 -15.98 -11.44
CA VAL A 123 -6.12 -15.91 -10.64
C VAL A 123 -6.02 -14.56 -9.93
N ALA A 124 -6.23 -13.45 -10.64
CA ALA A 124 -6.13 -12.12 -10.07
C ALA A 124 -7.15 -11.88 -8.94
N THR A 125 -8.37 -12.39 -9.09
CA THR A 125 -9.42 -12.29 -8.07
C THR A 125 -9.05 -13.08 -6.82
N VAL A 126 -8.53 -14.30 -6.98
CA VAL A 126 -8.07 -15.11 -5.85
C VAL A 126 -6.95 -14.39 -5.11
N TYR A 127 -5.96 -13.86 -5.82
CA TYR A 127 -4.83 -13.12 -5.23
C TYR A 127 -5.22 -11.80 -4.56
N LEU A 128 -6.31 -11.15 -4.98
CA LEU A 128 -6.83 -9.95 -4.33
C LEU A 128 -7.67 -10.25 -3.09
N THR A 129 -8.21 -11.46 -2.99
CA THR A 129 -9.09 -11.88 -1.89
C THR A 129 -8.32 -12.64 -0.79
N TYR A 130 -7.22 -13.31 -1.15
CA TYR A 130 -6.37 -14.14 -0.29
C TYR A 130 -4.93 -13.66 -0.30
#